data_AF-A0A0P0N0U9-F1
#
_entry.id   AF-A0A0P0N0U9-F1
#
_cell.length_a   1.000
_cell.length_b   1.000
_cell.length_c   1.000
_cell.angle_alpha   90.00
_cell.angle_beta   90.00
_cell.angle_gamma   90.00
#
_symmetry.space_group_name_H-M   'P 1'
#
loop_
_entity.id
_entity.type
_entity.pdbx_description
1 polymer ?
#
loop_
_entity_poly.entity_id
_entity_poly.type
_entity_poly.pdbx_seq_one_letter_code
_entity_poly.pdbx_strand_id
1 'polypeptide(L)'
;MARNVYLGRDCLSPPCVDDRGRRGLDRISEVKDIADRIIEDCEAGRISYRTAMARMNLLELVVSRDSSFSVEQRLKARRLIDRKREELMEKCGGE
;
A
#
# COMPACT_ATOMS: atom_id res chain seq x y z
N MET A 1 -6.83 -8.03 23.98
CA MET A 1 -5.95 -8.51 22.89
C MET A 1 -6.42 -7.85 21.61
N ALA A 2 -5.61 -6.96 21.02
CA ALA A 2 -5.96 -6.25 19.80
C ALA A 2 -6.00 -7.24 18.63
N ARG A 3 -7.13 -7.27 17.91
CA ARG A 3 -7.32 -8.12 16.73
C ARG A 3 -6.83 -7.35 15.52
N ASN A 4 -5.78 -7.83 14.87
CA ASN A 4 -5.29 -7.27 13.61
C ASN A 4 -6.18 -7.75 12.47
N VAL A 5 -6.83 -6.82 11.76
CA VAL A 5 -7.72 -7.10 10.63
C VAL A 5 -7.07 -6.59 9.35
N TYR A 6 -6.81 -7.49 8.39
CA TYR A 6 -6.34 -7.10 7.06
C TYR A 6 -7.45 -7.36 6.03
N LEU A 7 -7.96 -6.29 5.41
CA LEU A 7 -9.00 -6.34 4.37
C LEU A 7 -10.26 -7.16 4.77
N GLY A 8 -10.67 -7.08 6.04
CA GLY A 8 -11.90 -7.72 6.53
C GLY A 8 -11.79 -9.21 6.82
N ARG A 9 -10.58 -9.78 6.90
CA ARG A 9 -10.35 -11.14 7.44
C ARG A 9 -9.48 -11.09 8.68
N ASP A 10 -9.86 -11.90 9.67
CA ASP A 10 -9.00 -12.21 10.82
C ASP A 10 -7.76 -12.96 10.32
N CYS A 11 -6.58 -12.37 10.50
CA CYS A 11 -5.32 -12.97 10.08
C CYS A 11 -4.54 -13.44 11.31
N LEU A 12 -4.41 -14.78 11.46
CA LEU A 12 -3.67 -15.45 12.54
C LEU A 12 -2.20 -15.75 12.18
N SER A 13 -1.77 -15.43 10.96
CA SER A 13 -0.39 -15.68 10.48
C SER A 13 0.10 -14.54 9.56
N PRO A 14 1.41 -14.19 9.59
CA PRO A 14 1.99 -13.12 8.77
C PRO A 14 1.80 -13.31 7.25
N PRO A 15 1.74 -12.22 6.46
CA PRO A 15 2.01 -10.82 6.83
C PRO A 15 0.73 -10.10 7.30
N CYS A 16 0.60 -9.92 8.62
CA CYS A 16 -0.44 -9.11 9.23
C CYS A 16 0.07 -7.67 9.31
N VAL A 17 -0.68 -6.73 8.76
CA VAL A 17 -0.41 -5.30 8.94
C VAL A 17 -1.10 -4.87 10.23
N ASP A 18 -0.39 -4.20 11.13
CA ASP A 18 -0.99 -3.66 12.36
C ASP A 18 -2.12 -2.70 12.02
N ASP A 19 -3.31 -2.99 12.54
CA ASP A 19 -4.44 -2.07 12.46
C ASP A 19 -4.18 -0.89 13.39
N ARG A 20 -3.93 0.28 12.81
CA ARG A 20 -3.61 1.51 13.55
C ARG A 20 -4.82 2.08 14.30
N GLY A 21 -6.00 1.45 14.21
CA GLY A 21 -7.21 1.84 14.94
C GLY A 21 -7.76 3.20 14.53
N ARG A 22 -7.35 3.70 13.34
CA ARG A 22 -7.81 4.97 12.76
C ARG A 22 -8.51 4.65 11.44
N ARG A 23 -9.66 5.28 11.20
CA ARG A 23 -10.42 5.10 9.96
C ARG A 23 -9.60 5.68 8.79
N GLY A 24 -9.45 4.90 7.74
CA GLY A 24 -9.27 5.36 6.36
C GLY A 24 -7.85 5.75 5.94
N LEU A 25 -7.62 5.66 4.63
CA LEU A 25 -6.55 6.36 3.93
C LEU A 25 -6.99 7.83 3.89
N ASP A 26 -6.84 8.60 4.95
CA ASP A 26 -7.35 9.98 4.96
C ASP A 26 -6.25 10.98 4.60
N ARG A 27 -5.00 10.51 4.61
CA ARG A 27 -3.80 11.34 4.44
C ARG A 27 -2.84 10.73 3.42
N ILE A 28 -2.20 11.62 2.64
CA ILE A 28 -1.14 11.25 1.70
C ILE A 28 0.02 10.53 2.39
N SER A 29 0.30 10.84 3.66
CA SER A 29 1.32 10.15 4.45
C SER A 29 1.04 8.65 4.59
N GLU A 30 -0.22 8.24 4.72
CA GLU A 30 -0.59 6.83 4.87
C GLU A 30 -0.44 6.08 3.55
N VAL A 31 -0.76 6.73 2.43
CA VAL A 31 -0.46 6.21 1.09
C VAL A 31 1.03 5.92 0.95
N LYS A 32 1.87 6.84 1.43
CA LYS A 32 3.33 6.68 1.42
C LYS A 32 3.75 5.49 2.28
N ASP A 33 3.30 5.42 3.52
CA ASP A 33 3.70 4.35 4.45
C ASP A 33 3.29 2.96 3.93
N ILE A 34 2.11 2.84 3.31
CA ILE A 34 1.66 1.59 2.70
C ILE A 34 2.51 1.23 1.48
N ALA A 35 2.80 2.20 0.61
CA ALA A 35 3.65 1.99 -0.55
C ALA A 35 5.07 1.57 -0.15
N ASP A 36 5.66 2.24 0.84
CA ASP A 36 6.98 1.91 1.39
C ASP A 36 7.00 0.47 1.93
N ARG A 37 5.97 0.08 2.69
CA ARG A 37 5.86 -1.29 3.21
C ARG A 37 5.78 -2.35 2.11
N ILE A 38 5.05 -2.06 1.02
CA ILE A 38 4.96 -2.99 -0.13
C ILE A 38 6.35 -3.22 -0.75
N ILE A 39 7.15 -2.16 -0.89
CA ILE A 39 8.51 -2.26 -1.41
C ILE A 39 9.39 -3.05 -0.44
N GLU A 40 9.35 -2.75 0.85
CA GLU A 40 10.10 -3.49 1.88
C GLU A 40 9.77 -4.99 1.88
N ASP A 41 8.49 -5.35 1.77
CA ASP A 41 8.06 -6.75 1.70
C ASP A 41 8.58 -7.44 0.44
N CYS A 42 8.68 -6.71 -0.67
CA CYS A 42 9.26 -7.21 -1.91
C CYS A 42 10.78 -7.40 -1.80
N GLU A 43 11.50 -6.37 -1.32
CA GLU A 43 12.95 -6.43 -1.10
C GLU A 43 13.34 -7.54 -0.13
N ALA A 44 12.51 -7.78 0.90
CA ALA A 44 12.71 -8.88 1.85
C ALA A 44 12.31 -10.26 1.31
N GLY A 45 11.85 -10.37 0.06
CA GLY A 45 11.40 -11.61 -0.55
C GLY A 45 10.13 -12.21 0.07
N ARG A 46 9.36 -11.43 0.84
CA ARG A 46 8.10 -11.88 1.45
C ARG A 46 6.96 -11.96 0.44
N ILE A 47 7.02 -11.14 -0.61
CA ILE A 47 6.09 -11.14 -1.74
C ILE A 47 6.87 -11.00 -3.05
N SER A 48 6.37 -11.61 -4.13
CA SER A 48 6.95 -11.43 -5.47
C SER A 48 6.72 -10.03 -6.01
N TYR A 49 7.53 -9.60 -6.98
CA TYR A 49 7.37 -8.33 -7.69
C TYR A 49 5.97 -8.19 -8.28
N ARG A 50 5.46 -9.26 -8.91
CA ARG A 50 4.09 -9.29 -9.46
C ARG A 50 3.04 -9.00 -8.39
N THR A 51 3.22 -9.57 -7.19
CA THR A 51 2.30 -9.35 -6.07
C THR A 51 2.41 -7.93 -5.53
N ALA A 52 3.63 -7.41 -5.39
CA ALA A 52 3.89 -6.04 -4.95
C ALA A 52 3.29 -5.02 -5.92
N MET A 53 3.47 -5.21 -7.23
CA MET A 53 2.89 -4.34 -8.26
C MET A 53 1.35 -4.37 -8.25
N ALA A 54 0.76 -5.57 -8.09
CA ALA A 54 -0.69 -5.69 -7.94
C ALA A 54 -1.22 -4.93 -6.72
N ARG A 55 -0.49 -4.95 -5.59
CA ARG A 55 -0.84 -4.17 -4.38
C ARG A 55 -0.72 -2.66 -4.61
N MET A 56 0.30 -2.19 -5.32
CA MET A 56 0.42 -0.78 -5.72
C MET A 56 -0.75 -0.32 -6.60
N ASN A 57 -1.21 -1.17 -7.52
CA ASN A 57 -2.38 -0.90 -8.37
C ASN A 57 -3.67 -0.83 -7.56
N LEU A 58 -3.85 -1.73 -6.60
CA LEU A 58 -4.99 -1.67 -5.70
C LEU A 58 -4.97 -0.40 -4.84
N LEU A 59 -3.79 0.01 -4.35
CA LEU A 59 -3.64 1.24 -3.57
C LEU A 59 -4.07 2.48 -4.38
N GLU A 60 -3.65 2.60 -5.64
CA GLU A 60 -4.12 3.69 -6.52
C GLU A 60 -5.63 3.65 -6.69
N LEU A 61 -6.21 2.46 -6.92
CA LEU A 61 -7.64 2.31 -7.11
C LEU A 61 -8.43 2.77 -5.88
N VAL A 62 -7.99 2.37 -4.68
CA VAL A 62 -8.65 2.77 -3.42
C VAL A 62 -8.60 4.27 -3.25
N VAL A 63 -7.42 4.89 -3.40
CA VAL A 63 -7.26 6.35 -3.31
C VAL A 63 -8.10 7.09 -4.36
N SER A 64 -8.21 6.54 -5.58
CA SER A 64 -8.97 7.18 -6.67
C SER A 64 -10.47 7.26 -6.39
N ARG A 65 -11.00 6.28 -5.63
CA ARG A 65 -12.43 6.15 -5.31
C ARG A 65 -12.79 6.77 -3.96
N ASP A 66 -11.81 7.09 -3.13
CA ASP A 66 -12.04 7.65 -1.81
C ASP A 66 -12.55 9.10 -1.90
N SER A 67 -13.80 9.31 -1.49
CA SER A 67 -14.45 10.63 -1.46
C SER A 67 -13.85 11.59 -0.45
N SER A 68 -13.07 11.09 0.52
CA SER A 68 -12.39 11.88 1.56
C SER A 68 -11.18 12.62 1.02
N PHE A 69 -10.57 12.13 -0.07
CA PHE A 69 -9.51 12.85 -0.77
C PHE A 69 -10.10 13.93 -1.69
N SER A 70 -9.58 15.15 -1.57
CA SER A 70 -9.78 16.18 -2.58
C SER A 70 -9.12 15.78 -3.90
N VAL A 71 -9.56 16.41 -5.01
CA VAL A 71 -8.97 16.17 -6.34
C VAL A 71 -7.46 16.37 -6.33
N GLU A 72 -6.96 17.42 -5.66
CA GLU A 72 -5.52 17.65 -5.53
C GLU A 72 -4.81 16.56 -4.74
N GLN A 73 -5.42 16.08 -3.65
CA GLN A 73 -4.81 15.04 -2.84
C GLN A 73 -4.76 13.71 -3.61
N ARG A 74 -5.80 13.37 -4.40
CA ARG A 74 -5.77 12.20 -5.29
C ARG A 74 -4.66 12.30 -6.33
N LEU A 75 -4.48 13.47 -6.94
CA LEU A 75 -3.40 13.71 -7.90
C LEU A 75 -2.01 13.57 -7.24
N LYS A 76 -1.82 14.12 -6.05
CA LYS A 76 -0.56 14.00 -5.29
C LYS A 76 -0.28 12.54 -4.91
N ALA A 77 -1.30 11.82 -4.44
CA ALA A 77 -1.18 10.42 -4.07
C ALA A 77 -0.87 9.54 -5.29
N ARG A 78 -1.52 9.78 -6.43
CA ARG A 78 -1.21 9.09 -7.69
C ARG A 78 0.25 9.25 -8.10
N ARG A 79 0.74 10.50 -8.14
CA ARG A 79 2.16 10.79 -8.44
C ARG A 79 3.13 10.15 -7.44
N LEU A 80 2.71 10.01 -6.18
CA LEU A 80 3.50 9.31 -5.18
C LEU A 80 3.58 7.82 -5.48
N ILE A 81 2.44 7.19 -5.79
CA ILE A 81 2.35 5.77 -6.13
C ILE A 81 3.14 5.48 -7.41
N ASP A 82 3.05 6.32 -8.44
CA ASP A 82 3.79 6.14 -9.68
C ASP A 82 5.31 6.13 -9.43
N ARG A 83 5.84 7.08 -8.66
CA ARG A 83 7.26 7.07 -8.24
C ARG A 83 7.63 5.80 -7.45
N LYS A 84 6.72 5.30 -6.63
CA LYS A 84 6.94 4.08 -5.86
C LYS A 84 6.90 2.82 -6.71
N ARG A 85 6.16 2.81 -7.82
CA ARG A 85 6.20 1.73 -8.82
C ARG A 85 7.52 1.70 -9.57
N GLU A 86 8.04 2.87 -9.95
CA GLU A 86 9.38 2.98 -10.55
C GLU A 86 10.43 2.44 -9.58
N GLU A 87 10.41 2.88 -8.32
CA GLU A 87 11.31 2.35 -7.27
C GLU A 87 11.16 0.83 -7.09
N LEU A 88 9.93 0.33 -7.05
CA LEU A 88 9.66 -1.11 -6.96
C LEU A 88 10.24 -1.88 -8.16
N MET A 89 10.13 -1.33 -9.37
CA MET A 89 10.69 -1.94 -10.58
C MET A 89 12.21 -1.96 -10.55
N GLU A 90 12.87 -0.89 -10.12
CA GLU A 90 14.34 -0.83 -10.00
C GLU A 90 14.86 -1.84 -8.98
N LYS A 91 14.16 -2.00 -7.84
CA LYS A 91 14.60 -2.86 -6.74
C LYS A 91 14.25 -4.34 -6.93
N CYS A 92 13.09 -4.62 -7.52
CA CYS A 92 12.54 -5.98 -7.59
C CYS A 92 12.23 -6.48 -9.01
N GLY A 93 12.28 -5.64 -10.04
CA GLY A 93 11.78 -5.96 -11.38
C GLY A 93 12.63 -6.96 -12.20
N GLY A 94 13.63 -7.58 -11.59
CA GLY A 94 14.53 -8.54 -12.22
C GLY A 94 14.14 -10.02 -12.08
N GLU A 95 12.88 -10.32 -11.71
CA GLU A 95 12.34 -11.69 -11.67
C GLU A 95 12.08 -12.29 -13.07
#